data_AF-A0A813EA67-F1
#
_entry.id   AF-A0A813EA67-F1
#
_cell.length_a   1.000
_cell.length_b   1.000
_cell.length_c   1.000
_cell.angle_alpha   90.00
_cell.angle_beta   90.00
_cell.angle_gamma   90.00
#
_symmetry.space_group_name_H-M   'P 1'
#
loop_
_entity.id
_entity.type
_entity.pdbx_description
1 polymer ?
#
loop_
_entity_poly.entity_id
_entity_poly.type
_entity_poly.pdbx_seq_one_letter_code
_entity_poly.pdbx_strand_id
1 'polypeptide(L)'
;MGRLAPVSNVRLSSLRVLLFVPVPILALLSNSDELLVAILAVSSVVAVVLDALRQRMKCMPFPVLVLLVSAGQLSCYVAAGQHGTGSLPGLAEQAAALRGPGQQTAVAANTKRISTMSIVMAAYNEHQYMKRTLDSIIESTPPEVLLEIIVVDDGSDPPLKPLTEGYSLVKVLRHEERRGLIKSKTEGGNMATADMIMFLDAHVKPEQFWYRPLLRHMNVNYKRVVVPLIPILDAKTWIPNNRAVGVKMMFDWSLHFRWFDNNDDLVPCMSGGLFGITRQWWHESGEYDYGMNAWGAENIEQSIRIWLCGGEIYVARDSRVAHVFRSKFPYSINNTEVYINKIRTVEAWFDDFKNQYYQADPAAKTLLPLVGDISERLALKTQMQCKPFSWYIEKFKDVFVSKNMLPPQMFLIRDASTQLCVAASAEESLAESSCDEESKSQRWTVLMDHQHQGIKHMGSSKCLNEAGSQVTLQMCVPEAVGQGWALRNGYVRRGSSCLEGKDTGELDIKSCGGFLQRTGPFEYFGHRFIT
;
A
#
# COMPACT_ATOMS: atom_id res chain seq x y z
N MET A 1 39.49 36.33 8.44
CA MET A 1 38.60 37.16 7.58
C MET A 1 38.14 36.30 6.42
N GLY A 2 36.88 35.87 6.42
CA GLY A 2 36.28 35.10 5.35
C GLY A 2 34.77 35.27 5.43
N ARG A 3 34.21 36.00 4.47
CA ARG A 3 32.82 36.45 4.42
C ARG A 3 31.89 35.25 4.20
N LEU A 4 30.94 35.04 5.11
CA LEU A 4 29.75 34.21 4.84
C LEU A 4 28.79 35.01 3.94
N ALA A 5 28.34 34.37 2.86
CA ALA A 5 27.38 34.92 1.90
C ALA A 5 26.01 35.18 2.56
N PRO A 6 25.20 36.14 2.06
CA PRO A 6 23.92 36.46 2.65
C PRO A 6 22.91 35.36 2.30
N VAL A 7 22.33 34.74 3.34
CA VAL A 7 21.14 33.89 3.20
C VAL A 7 20.01 34.75 2.64
N SER A 8 19.38 34.26 1.58
CA SER A 8 18.31 34.92 0.84
C SER A 8 17.13 35.31 1.77
N ASN A 9 16.84 36.62 1.81
CA ASN A 9 15.73 37.23 2.57
C ASN A 9 14.31 36.82 2.10
N VAL A 10 14.18 35.78 1.27
CA VAL A 10 12.90 35.37 0.64
C VAL A 10 12.19 34.26 1.44
N ARG A 11 12.89 33.48 2.28
CA ARG A 11 12.25 32.39 3.07
C ARG A 11 11.60 32.84 4.38
N LEU A 12 11.91 34.03 4.90
CA LEU A 12 11.39 34.53 6.19
C LEU A 12 10.03 35.24 6.08
N SER A 13 9.56 35.60 4.89
CA SER A 13 8.24 36.24 4.71
C SER A 13 7.08 35.23 4.73
N SER A 14 7.29 34.01 4.24
CA SER A 14 6.24 32.99 4.10
C SER A 14 5.82 32.38 5.44
N LEU A 15 6.73 32.25 6.41
CA LEU A 15 6.42 31.73 7.75
C LEU A 15 5.63 32.73 8.62
N ARG A 16 5.69 34.04 8.32
CA ARG A 16 5.00 35.07 9.12
C ARG A 16 3.48 34.98 9.03
N VAL A 17 2.97 34.44 7.92
CA VAL A 17 1.53 34.23 7.70
C VAL A 17 0.94 33.26 8.73
N LEU A 18 1.74 32.29 9.19
CA LEU A 18 1.31 31.29 10.18
C LEU A 18 1.00 31.91 11.56
N LEU A 19 1.41 33.14 11.82
CA LEU A 19 1.13 33.82 13.10
C LEU A 19 -0.30 34.40 13.17
N PHE A 20 -1.03 34.46 12.04
CA PHE A 20 -2.40 34.98 12.00
C PHE A 20 -3.49 33.90 12.00
N VAL A 21 -3.11 32.61 11.88
CA VAL A 21 -4.04 31.47 11.79
C VAL A 21 -4.40 30.72 13.10
N PRO A 22 -3.78 30.93 14.27
CA PRO A 22 -4.12 30.17 15.48
C PRO A 22 -5.58 30.25 15.92
N VAL A 23 -6.21 31.44 15.86
CA VAL A 23 -7.60 31.63 16.29
C VAL A 23 -8.61 31.00 15.31
N PRO A 24 -8.47 31.15 13.98
CA PRO A 24 -9.27 30.38 13.01
C PRO A 24 -9.15 28.87 13.19
N ILE A 25 -7.94 28.36 13.46
CA ILE A 25 -7.71 26.93 13.70
C ILE A 25 -8.40 26.50 15.00
N LEU A 26 -8.32 27.30 16.06
CA LEU A 26 -9.03 27.02 17.31
C LEU A 26 -10.54 26.94 17.09
N ALA A 27 -11.12 27.87 16.30
CA ALA A 27 -12.54 27.87 15.96
C ALA A 27 -12.96 26.65 15.13
N LEU A 28 -12.11 26.20 14.20
CA LEU A 28 -12.29 24.96 13.44
C LEU A 28 -12.25 23.73 14.35
N LEU A 29 -11.30 23.68 15.28
CA LEU A 29 -11.13 22.56 16.22
C LEU A 29 -12.25 22.52 17.26
N SER A 30 -12.85 23.65 17.61
CA SER A 30 -14.00 23.74 18.52
C SER A 30 -15.36 23.54 17.83
N ASN A 31 -15.39 23.21 16.53
CA ASN A 31 -16.61 22.97 15.76
C ASN A 31 -17.59 24.17 15.79
N SER A 32 -17.05 25.38 15.73
CA SER A 32 -17.82 26.63 15.72
C SER A 32 -18.53 26.87 14.38
N ASP A 33 -19.51 27.79 14.36
CA ASP A 33 -20.28 28.17 13.17
C ASP A 33 -19.39 28.43 11.93
N GLU A 34 -19.77 27.86 10.77
CA GLU A 34 -19.02 28.01 9.51
C GLU A 34 -18.83 29.47 9.10
N LEU A 35 -19.79 30.35 9.41
CA LEU A 35 -19.71 31.79 9.19
C LEU A 35 -18.64 32.43 10.08
N LEU A 36 -18.55 32.01 11.35
CA LEU A 36 -17.52 32.51 12.27
C LEU A 36 -16.13 32.08 11.80
N VAL A 37 -15.97 30.82 11.40
CA VAL A 37 -14.72 30.30 10.85
C VAL A 37 -14.32 31.07 9.59
N ALA A 38 -15.27 31.33 8.68
CA ALA A 38 -15.03 32.12 7.48
C ALA A 38 -14.61 33.56 7.79
N ILE A 39 -15.28 34.24 8.74
CA ILE A 39 -14.92 35.60 9.18
C ILE A 39 -13.49 35.64 9.74
N LEU A 40 -13.13 34.67 10.60
CA LEU A 40 -11.80 34.59 11.18
C LEU A 40 -10.73 34.28 10.11
N ALA A 41 -11.03 33.42 9.14
CA ALA A 41 -10.12 33.14 8.03
C ALA A 41 -9.90 34.39 7.14
N VAL A 42 -10.97 35.13 6.80
CA VAL A 42 -10.87 36.38 6.04
C VAL A 42 -10.05 37.43 6.79
N SER A 43 -10.22 37.56 8.10
CA SER A 43 -9.42 38.48 8.92
C SER A 43 -7.92 38.17 8.86
N SER A 44 -7.56 36.89 8.75
CA SER A 44 -6.16 36.44 8.60
C SER A 44 -5.58 36.84 7.25
N VAL A 45 -6.38 36.75 6.17
CA VAL A 45 -5.98 37.22 4.84
C VAL A 45 -5.80 38.74 4.83
N VAL A 46 -6.71 39.49 5.45
CA VAL A 46 -6.59 40.94 5.61
C VAL A 46 -5.33 41.31 6.38
N ALA A 47 -4.98 40.56 7.43
CA ALA A 47 -3.75 40.78 8.20
C ALA A 47 -2.48 40.61 7.37
N VAL A 48 -2.47 39.67 6.41
CA VAL A 48 -1.35 39.52 5.44
C VAL A 48 -1.22 40.75 4.55
N VAL A 49 -2.34 41.29 4.07
CA VAL A 49 -2.34 42.53 3.27
C VAL A 49 -1.88 43.73 4.12
N LEU A 50 -2.33 43.82 5.37
CA LEU A 50 -1.91 44.86 6.31
C LEU A 50 -0.42 44.76 6.65
N ASP A 51 0.16 43.56 6.76
CA ASP A 51 1.62 43.43 6.93
C ASP A 51 2.37 43.93 5.69
N ALA A 52 1.89 43.65 4.49
CA ALA A 52 2.49 44.17 3.26
C ALA A 52 2.46 45.71 3.21
N LEU A 53 1.35 46.34 3.65
CA LEU A 53 1.24 47.79 3.77
C LEU A 53 2.13 48.36 4.88
N ARG A 54 2.18 47.72 6.04
CA ARG A 54 3.06 48.08 7.17
C ARG A 54 4.53 48.05 6.75
N GLN A 55 4.95 47.05 5.97
CA GLN A 55 6.32 46.96 5.44
C GLN A 55 6.65 48.13 4.52
N ARG A 56 5.69 48.58 3.70
CA ARG A 56 5.86 49.73 2.80
C ARG A 56 5.89 51.06 3.54
N MET A 57 4.99 51.26 4.51
CA MET A 57 4.83 52.53 5.21
C MET A 57 5.68 52.68 6.48
N LYS A 58 6.32 51.58 6.95
CA LYS A 58 7.09 51.51 8.20
C LYS A 58 6.33 52.06 9.43
N CYS A 59 5.00 51.95 9.42
CA CYS A 59 4.13 52.61 10.38
C CYS A 59 4.06 51.94 11.76
N MET A 60 4.46 50.66 11.89
CA MET A 60 4.37 49.89 13.14
C MET A 60 5.31 48.67 13.15
N PRO A 61 5.81 48.22 14.33
CA PRO A 61 6.55 46.96 14.45
C PRO A 61 5.65 45.73 14.18
N PHE A 62 6.20 44.71 13.53
CA PHE A 62 5.47 43.46 13.19
C PHE A 62 4.81 42.76 14.41
N PRO A 63 5.45 42.66 15.59
CA PRO A 63 4.82 42.04 16.76
C PRO A 63 3.54 42.77 17.23
N VAL A 64 3.48 44.09 17.07
CA VAL A 64 2.31 44.88 17.47
C VAL A 64 1.14 44.59 16.54
N LEU A 65 1.38 44.45 15.24
CA LEU A 65 0.35 44.04 14.27
C LEU A 65 -0.21 42.65 14.60
N VAL A 66 0.65 41.68 14.93
CA VAL A 66 0.24 40.32 15.33
C VAL A 66 -0.65 40.38 16.57
N LEU A 67 -0.24 41.13 17.60
CA LEU A 67 -1.03 41.28 18.82
C LEU A 67 -2.41 41.91 18.57
N LEU A 68 -2.49 42.96 17.75
CA LEU A 68 -3.76 43.62 17.43
C LEU A 68 -4.72 42.69 16.67
N VAL A 69 -4.20 41.95 15.68
CA VAL A 69 -5.00 40.99 14.89
C VAL A 69 -5.46 39.84 15.77
N SER A 70 -4.57 39.23 16.56
CA SER A 70 -4.91 38.13 17.45
C SER A 70 -5.90 38.54 18.54
N ALA A 71 -5.76 39.74 19.11
CA ALA A 71 -6.70 40.27 20.10
C ALA A 71 -8.10 40.51 19.48
N GLY A 72 -8.16 41.05 18.26
CA GLY A 72 -9.43 41.23 17.54
C GLY A 72 -10.10 39.90 17.21
N GLN A 73 -9.34 38.95 16.67
CA GLN A 73 -9.83 37.60 16.37
C GLN A 73 -10.35 36.88 17.62
N LEU A 74 -9.59 36.94 18.72
CA LEU A 74 -9.99 36.31 19.99
C LEU A 74 -11.23 36.98 20.58
N SER A 75 -11.36 38.30 20.47
CA SER A 75 -12.55 39.03 20.91
C SER A 75 -13.79 38.62 20.10
N CYS A 76 -13.69 38.50 18.78
CA CYS A 76 -14.77 38.00 17.92
C CYS A 76 -15.15 36.55 18.27
N TYR A 77 -14.16 35.69 18.49
CA TYR A 77 -14.37 34.30 18.87
C TYR A 77 -15.09 34.18 20.23
N VAL A 78 -14.67 34.93 21.23
CA VAL A 78 -15.30 34.94 22.57
C VAL A 78 -16.69 35.55 22.55
N ALA A 79 -16.90 36.65 21.80
CA ALA A 79 -18.21 37.28 21.66
C ALA A 79 -19.23 36.34 20.97
N ALA A 80 -18.80 35.59 19.96
CA ALA A 80 -19.63 34.57 19.33
C ALA A 80 -19.96 33.40 20.26
N GLY A 81 -19.06 33.07 21.20
CA GLY A 81 -19.32 32.08 22.25
C GLY A 81 -20.32 32.54 23.33
N GLN A 82 -20.50 33.85 23.51
CA GLN A 82 -21.47 34.41 24.48
C GLN A 82 -22.88 34.62 23.90
N HIS A 83 -23.02 34.70 22.57
CA HIS A 83 -24.31 34.75 21.89
C HIS A 83 -24.69 33.36 21.36
N GLY A 84 -25.23 32.52 22.25
CA GLY A 84 -25.90 31.29 21.87
C GLY A 84 -27.09 31.55 20.93
N THR A 85 -27.11 30.85 19.81
CA THR A 85 -28.29 30.52 18.97
C THR A 85 -29.30 31.67 18.77
N GLY A 86 -29.02 32.56 17.81
CA GLY A 86 -29.99 33.50 17.26
C GLY A 86 -29.95 33.46 15.75
N SER A 87 -30.81 32.65 15.14
CA SER A 87 -31.03 32.60 13.69
C SER A 87 -31.47 33.97 13.15
N LEU A 88 -30.69 34.57 12.25
CA LEU A 88 -31.12 35.68 11.40
C LEU A 88 -31.49 35.15 10.01
N PRO A 89 -32.77 35.11 9.63
CA PRO A 89 -33.17 34.70 8.29
C PRO A 89 -32.98 35.86 7.30
N GLY A 90 -32.33 35.62 6.16
CA GLY A 90 -32.38 36.59 5.05
C GLY A 90 -31.14 36.76 4.16
N LEU A 91 -30.10 35.92 4.25
CA LEU A 91 -28.90 36.07 3.39
C LEU A 91 -28.66 34.91 2.41
N ALA A 92 -29.40 33.81 2.52
CA ALA A 92 -29.30 32.68 1.59
C ALA A 92 -29.81 33.02 0.16
N GLU A 93 -30.67 34.04 0.04
CA GLU A 93 -31.32 34.39 -1.23
C GLU A 93 -30.49 35.35 -2.10
N GLN A 94 -29.50 36.05 -1.52
CA GLN A 94 -28.65 37.00 -2.27
C GLN A 94 -27.32 36.40 -2.74
N ALA A 95 -26.89 35.25 -2.21
CA ALA A 95 -25.69 34.54 -2.67
C ALA A 95 -25.89 33.78 -4.00
N ALA A 96 -27.14 33.58 -4.43
CA ALA A 96 -27.47 32.86 -5.66
C ALA A 96 -27.25 33.68 -6.95
N ALA A 97 -27.06 35.01 -6.85
CA ALA A 97 -27.00 35.91 -8.01
C ALA A 97 -25.59 36.18 -8.58
N LEU A 98 -24.53 35.56 -8.05
CA LEU A 98 -23.13 35.86 -8.45
C LEU A 98 -22.34 34.69 -9.06
N ARG A 99 -22.98 33.56 -9.41
CA ARG A 99 -22.31 32.46 -10.12
C ARG A 99 -22.63 32.52 -11.61
N GLY A 100 -21.67 32.97 -12.41
CA GLY A 100 -21.73 32.92 -13.87
C GLY A 100 -21.77 31.48 -14.42
N PRO A 101 -22.16 31.27 -15.69
CA PRO A 101 -22.39 29.96 -16.25
C PRO A 101 -21.07 29.27 -16.61
N GLY A 102 -20.51 28.52 -15.67
CA GLY A 102 -19.38 27.60 -15.89
C GLY A 102 -19.81 26.17 -15.57
N GLN A 103 -20.08 25.39 -16.62
CA GLN A 103 -20.20 23.93 -16.68
C GLN A 103 -20.45 23.21 -15.34
N GLN A 104 -21.70 23.19 -14.89
CA GLN A 104 -22.20 22.04 -14.15
C GLN A 104 -22.51 20.94 -15.17
N THR A 105 -21.55 20.02 -15.36
CA THR A 105 -21.93 18.68 -15.79
C THR A 105 -22.80 18.09 -14.69
N ALA A 106 -24.11 18.14 -14.88
CA ALA A 106 -25.07 17.44 -14.06
C ALA A 106 -24.84 15.93 -14.22
N VAL A 107 -24.02 15.35 -13.35
CA VAL A 107 -24.11 13.91 -13.05
C VAL A 107 -25.09 13.77 -11.90
N ALA A 108 -26.38 13.89 -12.24
CA ALA A 108 -27.43 13.38 -11.37
C ALA A 108 -27.43 11.86 -11.50
N ALA A 109 -26.63 11.17 -10.67
CA ALA A 109 -26.79 9.75 -10.41
C ALA A 109 -27.27 9.60 -8.97
N ASN A 110 -28.54 9.23 -8.84
CA ASN A 110 -29.21 8.81 -7.62
C ASN A 110 -28.47 7.61 -7.00
N THR A 111 -27.35 7.85 -6.32
CA THR A 111 -26.59 6.83 -5.61
C THR A 111 -27.14 6.75 -4.20
N LYS A 112 -27.77 5.62 -3.87
CA LYS A 112 -28.21 5.31 -2.52
C LYS A 112 -27.03 5.53 -1.57
N ARG A 113 -27.20 6.39 -0.57
CA ARG A 113 -26.17 6.65 0.45
C ARG A 113 -25.83 5.34 1.16
N ILE A 114 -24.55 4.98 1.16
CA ILE A 114 -24.04 3.80 1.88
C ILE A 114 -24.04 4.14 3.36
N SER A 115 -24.89 3.47 4.13
CA SER A 115 -25.10 3.80 5.55
C SER A 115 -25.15 2.59 6.47
N THR A 116 -25.43 1.41 5.92
CA THR A 116 -25.55 0.16 6.67
C THR A 116 -24.39 -0.79 6.36
N MET A 117 -24.02 -1.62 7.33
CA MET A 117 -22.91 -2.56 7.29
C MET A 117 -23.35 -3.97 7.71
N SER A 118 -22.99 -4.97 6.91
CA SER A 118 -22.98 -6.38 7.28
C SER A 118 -21.54 -6.78 7.59
N ILE A 119 -21.29 -7.35 8.75
CA ILE A 119 -19.97 -7.89 9.09
C ILE A 119 -19.92 -9.36 8.71
N VAL A 120 -18.86 -9.80 8.03
CA VAL A 120 -18.64 -11.21 7.67
C VAL A 120 -17.36 -11.70 8.33
N MET A 121 -17.46 -12.78 9.12
CA MET A 121 -16.35 -13.41 9.80
C MET A 121 -16.29 -14.90 9.46
N ALA A 122 -15.26 -15.31 8.71
CA ALA A 122 -14.91 -16.71 8.57
C ALA A 122 -14.15 -17.17 9.82
N ALA A 123 -14.56 -18.27 10.42
CA ALA A 123 -14.03 -18.75 11.69
C ALA A 123 -13.80 -20.26 11.68
N TYR A 124 -12.66 -20.69 12.21
CA TYR A 124 -12.33 -22.10 12.42
C TYR A 124 -11.63 -22.25 13.78
N ASN A 125 -12.29 -22.91 14.72
CA ASN A 125 -11.80 -23.14 16.09
C ASN A 125 -11.45 -21.86 16.88
N GLU A 126 -12.25 -20.80 16.69
CA GLU A 126 -12.02 -19.47 17.28
C GLU A 126 -12.72 -19.26 18.65
N HIS A 127 -13.03 -20.36 19.35
CA HIS A 127 -13.77 -20.39 20.63
C HIS A 127 -13.30 -19.35 21.66
N GLN A 128 -11.99 -19.18 21.79
CA GLN A 128 -11.37 -18.30 22.78
C GLN A 128 -11.57 -16.79 22.50
N TYR A 129 -11.88 -16.40 21.26
CA TYR A 129 -11.99 -15.01 20.85
C TYR A 129 -13.40 -14.60 20.43
N MET A 130 -14.22 -15.54 19.96
CA MET A 130 -15.51 -15.27 19.32
C MET A 130 -16.38 -14.27 20.09
N LYS A 131 -16.68 -14.53 21.38
CA LYS A 131 -17.51 -13.62 22.20
C LYS A 131 -16.90 -12.24 22.34
N ARG A 132 -15.60 -12.15 22.65
CA ARG A 132 -14.90 -10.86 22.83
C ARG A 132 -14.90 -10.03 21.55
N THR A 133 -14.76 -10.68 20.39
CA THR A 133 -14.86 -10.04 19.08
C THR A 133 -16.28 -9.52 18.83
N LEU A 134 -17.31 -10.35 19.08
CA LEU A 134 -18.72 -9.95 18.93
C LEU A 134 -19.09 -8.77 19.84
N ASP A 135 -18.74 -8.85 21.13
CA ASP A 135 -18.95 -7.78 22.11
C ASP A 135 -18.28 -6.48 21.63
N SER A 136 -17.01 -6.55 21.20
CA SER A 136 -16.26 -5.38 20.74
C SER A 136 -16.88 -4.73 19.50
N ILE A 137 -17.41 -5.52 18.58
CA ILE A 137 -18.06 -5.02 17.37
C ILE A 137 -19.36 -4.29 17.71
N ILE A 138 -20.20 -4.90 18.55
CA ILE A 138 -21.52 -4.36 18.92
C ILE A 138 -21.38 -3.11 19.78
N GLU A 139 -20.41 -3.07 20.71
CA GLU A 139 -20.15 -1.91 21.57
C GLU A 139 -19.56 -0.71 20.81
N SER A 140 -18.86 -0.95 19.69
CA SER A 140 -18.17 0.10 18.92
C SER A 140 -18.93 0.57 17.67
N THR A 141 -20.06 -0.07 17.36
CA THR A 141 -20.82 0.18 16.13
C THR A 141 -22.29 0.36 16.46
N PRO A 142 -22.90 1.51 16.13
CA PRO A 142 -24.26 1.78 16.54
C PRO A 142 -25.28 0.95 15.72
N PRO A 143 -26.46 0.63 16.29
CA PRO A 143 -27.44 -0.25 15.65
C PRO A 143 -27.98 0.24 14.30
N GLU A 144 -28.01 1.55 14.07
CA GLU A 144 -28.42 2.13 12.78
C GLU A 144 -27.41 1.89 11.66
N VAL A 145 -26.16 1.53 11.99
CA VAL A 145 -25.12 1.18 11.03
C VAL A 145 -24.96 -0.34 10.94
N LEU A 146 -24.93 -1.06 12.06
CA LEU A 146 -24.69 -2.50 12.08
C LEU A 146 -25.98 -3.29 11.86
N LEU A 147 -26.20 -3.75 10.63
CA LEU A 147 -27.42 -4.47 10.26
C LEU A 147 -27.39 -5.94 10.70
N GLU A 148 -26.26 -6.60 10.52
CA GLU A 148 -26.07 -8.02 10.83
C GLU A 148 -24.60 -8.39 10.96
N ILE A 149 -24.34 -9.49 11.66
CA ILE A 149 -23.04 -10.16 11.72
C ILE A 149 -23.23 -11.58 11.20
N ILE A 150 -22.52 -11.95 10.15
CA ILE A 150 -22.54 -13.28 9.54
C ILE A 150 -21.26 -14.00 9.97
N VAL A 151 -21.40 -14.97 10.85
CA VAL A 151 -20.33 -15.87 11.26
C VAL A 151 -20.39 -17.12 10.38
N VAL A 152 -19.34 -17.36 9.60
CA VAL A 152 -19.20 -18.57 8.81
C VAL A 152 -18.30 -19.55 9.56
N ASP A 153 -18.90 -20.53 10.22
CA ASP A 153 -18.22 -21.60 10.95
C ASP A 153 -17.72 -22.66 9.95
N ASP A 154 -16.42 -22.64 9.66
CA ASP A 154 -15.76 -23.49 8.66
C ASP A 154 -15.40 -24.88 9.20
N GLY A 155 -16.38 -25.55 9.82
CA GLY A 155 -16.22 -26.89 10.38
C GLY A 155 -15.49 -26.91 11.73
N SER A 156 -15.70 -25.93 12.61
CA SER A 156 -15.11 -25.94 13.95
C SER A 156 -15.59 -27.13 14.79
N ASP A 157 -14.71 -27.57 15.68
CA ASP A 157 -14.97 -28.60 16.68
C ASP A 157 -14.58 -28.11 18.10
N PRO A 158 -15.54 -27.92 19.02
CA PRO A 158 -16.99 -28.03 18.80
C PRO A 158 -17.55 -26.94 17.86
N PRO A 159 -18.82 -27.04 17.42
CA PRO A 159 -19.48 -25.98 16.63
C PRO A 159 -19.52 -24.63 17.35
N LEU A 160 -19.43 -23.52 16.60
CA LEU A 160 -19.39 -22.17 17.18
C LEU A 160 -20.76 -21.61 17.57
N LYS A 161 -21.85 -22.18 17.06
CA LYS A 161 -23.24 -21.69 17.29
C LYS A 161 -23.59 -21.45 18.77
N PRO A 162 -23.25 -22.32 19.74
CA PRO A 162 -23.56 -22.06 21.15
C PRO A 162 -22.92 -20.78 21.72
N LEU A 163 -21.81 -20.31 21.12
CA LEU A 163 -21.19 -19.05 21.54
C LEU A 163 -21.94 -17.82 21.02
N THR A 164 -22.81 -17.98 20.02
CA THR A 164 -23.53 -16.87 19.35
C THR A 164 -25.00 -16.75 19.78
N GLU A 165 -25.55 -17.70 20.54
CA GLU A 165 -26.99 -17.78 20.90
C GLU A 165 -27.53 -16.57 21.70
N GLY A 166 -26.65 -15.73 22.26
CA GLY A 166 -27.02 -14.49 22.95
C GLY A 166 -27.04 -13.22 22.09
N TYR A 167 -26.67 -13.31 20.81
CA TYR A 167 -26.48 -12.14 19.94
C TYR A 167 -27.53 -12.11 18.83
N SER A 168 -28.56 -11.27 18.99
CA SER A 168 -29.71 -11.21 18.05
C SER A 168 -29.34 -10.80 16.62
N LEU A 169 -28.25 -10.05 16.44
CA LEU A 169 -27.73 -9.63 15.13
C LEU A 169 -26.88 -10.70 14.44
N VAL A 170 -26.54 -11.79 15.12
CA VAL A 170 -25.62 -12.81 14.60
C VAL A 170 -26.37 -13.91 13.87
N LYS A 171 -25.99 -14.14 12.61
CA LYS A 171 -26.39 -15.27 11.78
C LYS A 171 -25.20 -16.21 11.62
N VAL A 172 -25.41 -17.51 11.83
CA VAL A 172 -24.36 -18.51 11.67
C VAL A 172 -24.63 -19.33 10.41
N LEU A 173 -23.69 -19.28 9.46
CA LEU A 173 -23.59 -20.24 8.37
C LEU A 173 -22.57 -21.30 8.79
N ARG A 174 -22.98 -22.56 8.89
CA ARG A 174 -22.07 -23.66 9.23
C ARG A 174 -21.72 -24.48 8.01
N HIS A 175 -20.43 -24.71 7.79
CA HIS A 175 -19.95 -25.82 6.99
C HIS A 175 -19.78 -27.05 7.88
N GLU A 176 -20.27 -28.20 7.43
CA GLU A 176 -20.05 -29.45 8.17
C GLU A 176 -18.62 -29.98 8.04
N GLU A 177 -17.92 -29.58 6.97
CA GLU A 177 -16.52 -29.90 6.72
C GLU A 177 -15.74 -28.63 6.40
N ARG A 178 -14.42 -28.66 6.56
CA ARG A 178 -13.56 -27.51 6.32
C ARG A 178 -13.48 -27.19 4.82
N ARG A 179 -13.91 -26.00 4.42
CA ARG A 179 -13.93 -25.51 3.03
C ARG A 179 -12.94 -24.39 2.77
N GLY A 180 -12.41 -23.77 3.82
CA GLY A 180 -11.37 -22.76 3.74
C GLY A 180 -11.86 -21.32 3.80
N LEU A 181 -10.93 -20.42 4.16
CA LEU A 181 -11.17 -18.98 4.28
C LEU A 181 -11.87 -18.40 3.05
N ILE A 182 -11.40 -18.76 1.86
CA ILE A 182 -11.84 -18.13 0.60
C ILE A 182 -13.32 -18.44 0.37
N LYS A 183 -13.72 -19.71 0.43
CA LYS A 183 -15.11 -20.13 0.26
C LYS A 183 -16.01 -19.59 1.38
N SER A 184 -15.54 -19.62 2.63
CA SER A 184 -16.29 -19.05 3.76
C SER A 184 -16.52 -17.55 3.61
N LYS A 185 -15.51 -16.77 3.20
CA LYS A 185 -15.69 -15.34 2.93
C LYS A 185 -16.62 -15.11 1.73
N THR A 186 -16.51 -15.91 0.67
CA THR A 186 -17.42 -15.77 -0.48
C THR A 186 -18.86 -16.00 -0.09
N GLU A 187 -19.15 -17.10 0.60
CA GLU A 187 -20.52 -17.45 0.96
C GLU A 187 -21.11 -16.49 2.01
N GLY A 188 -20.31 -16.08 3.00
CA GLY A 188 -20.73 -15.05 3.95
C GLY A 188 -20.95 -13.68 3.29
N GLY A 189 -20.09 -13.29 2.34
CA GLY A 189 -20.24 -12.07 1.55
C GLY A 189 -21.52 -12.09 0.71
N ASN A 190 -21.85 -13.23 0.11
CA ASN A 190 -23.04 -13.40 -0.73
C ASN A 190 -24.34 -13.43 0.09
N MET A 191 -24.27 -13.76 1.38
CA MET A 191 -25.40 -13.67 2.31
C MET A 191 -25.65 -12.25 2.84
N ALA A 192 -24.68 -11.33 2.73
CA ALA A 192 -24.78 -9.99 3.26
C ALA A 192 -25.91 -9.19 2.59
N THR A 193 -26.66 -8.41 3.38
CA THR A 193 -27.83 -7.65 2.91
C THR A 193 -27.68 -6.13 3.02
N ALA A 194 -26.71 -5.64 3.79
CA ALA A 194 -26.46 -4.22 3.96
C ALA A 194 -25.86 -3.54 2.71
N ASP A 195 -25.67 -2.22 2.78
CA ASP A 195 -25.06 -1.44 1.70
C ASP A 195 -23.57 -1.79 1.50
N MET A 196 -22.85 -2.01 2.60
CA MET A 196 -21.46 -2.47 2.59
C MET A 196 -21.25 -3.76 3.38
N ILE A 197 -20.24 -4.51 2.95
CA ILE A 197 -19.74 -5.71 3.61
C ILE A 197 -18.41 -5.33 4.26
N MET A 198 -18.27 -5.59 5.55
CA MET A 198 -16.98 -5.54 6.23
C MET A 198 -16.52 -6.96 6.54
N PHE A 199 -15.44 -7.39 5.92
CA PHE A 199 -14.77 -8.63 6.27
C PHE A 199 -13.87 -8.39 7.47
N LEU A 200 -14.03 -9.19 8.52
CA LEU A 200 -13.20 -9.18 9.72
C LEU A 200 -12.74 -10.60 10.06
N ASP A 201 -11.55 -10.75 10.62
CA ASP A 201 -11.15 -11.99 11.27
C ASP A 201 -11.88 -12.15 12.61
N ALA A 202 -12.07 -13.38 13.10
CA ALA A 202 -12.82 -13.66 14.34
C ALA A 202 -12.08 -13.32 15.65
N HIS A 203 -10.97 -12.59 15.59
CA HIS A 203 -10.11 -12.22 16.72
C HIS A 203 -9.63 -10.77 16.60
N VAL A 204 -10.60 -9.86 16.54
CA VAL A 204 -10.37 -8.43 16.36
C VAL A 204 -11.13 -7.58 17.39
N LYS A 205 -10.67 -6.34 17.58
CA LYS A 205 -11.31 -5.33 18.43
C LYS A 205 -11.32 -3.98 17.70
N PRO A 206 -12.45 -3.57 17.10
CA PRO A 206 -12.60 -2.23 16.53
C PRO A 206 -12.55 -1.14 17.61
N GLU A 207 -11.97 0.01 17.29
CA GLU A 207 -12.03 1.20 18.14
C GLU A 207 -13.37 1.94 17.99
N GLN A 208 -13.71 2.80 18.95
CA GLN A 208 -14.91 3.62 18.85
C GLN A 208 -14.91 4.45 17.55
N PHE A 209 -16.06 4.49 16.88
CA PHE A 209 -16.27 5.21 15.61
C PHE A 209 -15.47 4.72 14.39
N TRP A 210 -14.83 3.56 14.46
CA TRP A 210 -14.04 2.96 13.36
C TRP A 210 -14.80 2.86 12.01
N TYR A 211 -16.13 2.72 12.05
CA TYR A 211 -16.98 2.59 10.86
C TYR A 211 -17.14 3.91 10.08
N ARG A 212 -17.01 5.08 10.73
CA ARG A 212 -17.31 6.38 10.10
C ARG A 212 -16.40 6.68 8.91
N PRO A 213 -15.07 6.51 9.00
CA PRO A 213 -14.20 6.72 7.86
C PRO A 213 -14.46 5.73 6.72
N LEU A 214 -14.78 4.47 7.04
CA LEU A 214 -15.09 3.44 6.04
C LEU A 214 -16.29 3.87 5.18
N LEU A 215 -17.40 4.25 5.83
CA LEU A 215 -18.59 4.77 5.15
C LEU A 215 -18.28 6.06 4.38
N ARG A 216 -17.53 7.00 4.96
CA ARG A 216 -17.14 8.25 4.30
C ARG A 216 -16.41 7.97 2.98
N HIS A 217 -15.41 7.09 2.99
CA HIS A 217 -14.62 6.79 1.80
C HIS A 217 -15.41 6.02 0.73
N MET A 218 -16.30 5.09 1.11
CA MET A 218 -17.14 4.39 0.13
C MET A 218 -18.23 5.27 -0.49
N ASN A 219 -18.75 6.27 0.25
CA ASN A 219 -19.69 7.24 -0.32
C ASN A 219 -19.04 8.20 -1.32
N VAL A 220 -17.71 8.33 -1.32
CA VAL A 220 -16.98 9.07 -2.38
C VAL A 220 -16.92 8.27 -3.67
N ASN A 221 -16.70 6.95 -3.57
CA ASN A 221 -16.65 6.04 -4.69
C ASN A 221 -17.09 4.64 -4.23
N TYR A 222 -18.23 4.17 -4.72
CA TYR A 222 -18.78 2.87 -4.31
C TYR A 222 -17.89 1.69 -4.74
N LYS A 223 -16.99 1.89 -5.73
CA LYS A 223 -15.99 0.91 -6.19
C LYS A 223 -14.70 0.92 -5.36
N ARG A 224 -14.63 1.74 -4.31
CA ARG A 224 -13.50 1.79 -3.39
C ARG A 224 -13.59 0.66 -2.37
N VAL A 225 -12.54 -0.12 -2.27
CA VAL A 225 -12.28 -1.00 -1.12
C VAL A 225 -11.52 -0.20 -0.07
N VAL A 226 -11.97 -0.25 1.17
CA VAL A 226 -11.40 0.54 2.26
C VAL A 226 -10.82 -0.39 3.32
N VAL A 227 -9.56 -0.20 3.68
CA VAL A 227 -8.90 -0.96 4.74
C VAL A 227 -8.66 -0.08 5.97
N PRO A 228 -8.88 -0.59 7.21
CA PRO A 228 -8.54 0.13 8.42
C PRO A 228 -7.04 0.01 8.74
N LEU A 229 -6.55 0.85 9.64
CA LEU A 229 -5.31 0.57 10.36
C LEU A 229 -5.49 -0.66 11.25
N ILE A 230 -4.45 -1.50 11.30
CA ILE A 230 -4.47 -2.76 12.04
C ILE A 230 -3.42 -2.70 13.18
N PRO A 231 -3.75 -2.08 14.33
CA PRO A 231 -2.91 -2.17 15.52
C PRO A 231 -2.87 -3.60 16.07
N ILE A 232 -1.82 -3.92 16.82
CA ILE A 232 -1.71 -5.24 17.46
C ILE A 232 -2.63 -5.29 18.69
N LEU A 233 -3.43 -6.34 18.79
CA LEU A 233 -4.28 -6.65 19.93
C LEU A 233 -3.62 -7.72 20.81
N ASP A 234 -3.43 -7.43 22.09
CA ASP A 234 -2.96 -8.44 23.03
C ASP A 234 -4.07 -9.47 23.31
N ALA A 235 -3.80 -10.73 22.97
CA ALA A 235 -4.75 -11.84 23.07
C ALA A 235 -5.28 -12.06 24.49
N LYS A 236 -4.49 -11.78 25.53
CA LYS A 236 -4.87 -12.04 26.92
C LYS A 236 -5.66 -10.88 27.51
N THR A 237 -5.11 -9.68 27.44
CA THR A 237 -5.66 -8.46 28.05
C THR A 237 -6.76 -7.79 27.23
N TRP A 238 -6.90 -8.10 25.92
CA TRP A 238 -7.77 -7.38 24.98
C TRP A 238 -7.45 -5.89 24.81
N ILE A 239 -6.20 -5.50 25.09
CA ILE A 239 -5.77 -4.11 24.98
C ILE A 239 -5.05 -3.93 23.64
N PRO A 240 -5.49 -3.00 22.77
CA PRO A 240 -4.76 -2.64 21.58
C PRO A 240 -3.50 -1.87 21.96
N ASN A 241 -2.39 -2.15 21.29
CA ASN A 241 -1.22 -1.27 21.37
C ASN A 241 -1.24 -0.22 20.25
N ASN A 242 -0.51 0.87 20.45
CA ASN A 242 -0.47 1.97 19.45
C ASN A 242 0.43 1.66 18.24
N ARG A 243 1.00 0.45 18.13
CA ARG A 243 1.91 0.08 17.03
C ARG A 243 1.14 -0.71 15.98
N ALA A 244 1.04 -0.15 14.77
CA ALA A 244 0.61 -0.90 13.59
C ALA A 244 1.84 -1.57 12.94
N VAL A 245 1.69 -2.82 12.48
CA VAL A 245 2.77 -3.57 11.79
C VAL A 245 3.09 -2.97 10.41
N GLY A 246 2.12 -2.24 9.86
CA GLY A 246 2.12 -1.60 8.56
C GLY A 246 0.69 -1.38 8.13
N VAL A 247 0.50 -0.60 7.08
CA VAL A 247 -0.84 -0.22 6.59
C VAL A 247 -1.10 -0.78 5.20
N LYS A 248 -0.03 -0.91 4.41
CA LYS A 248 -0.08 -1.38 3.03
C LYS A 248 0.72 -2.65 2.90
N MET A 249 0.28 -3.51 2.00
CA MET A 249 1.05 -4.66 1.58
C MET A 249 1.51 -4.48 0.14
N MET A 250 2.62 -5.12 -0.17
CA MET A 250 3.11 -5.35 -1.52
C MET A 250 3.55 -6.79 -1.62
N PHE A 251 3.75 -7.30 -2.82
CA PHE A 251 4.20 -8.67 -3.05
C PHE A 251 5.46 -8.67 -3.92
N ASP A 252 6.33 -9.64 -3.71
CA ASP A 252 7.45 -9.91 -4.61
C ASP A 252 7.04 -10.77 -5.80
N TRP A 253 7.97 -11.02 -6.74
CA TRP A 253 7.66 -11.82 -7.92
C TRP A 253 7.30 -13.26 -7.59
N SER A 254 7.60 -13.78 -6.40
CA SER A 254 7.15 -15.10 -5.91
C SER A 254 5.80 -15.05 -5.16
N LEU A 255 5.11 -13.90 -5.24
CA LEU A 255 3.85 -13.60 -4.56
C LEU A 255 3.95 -13.76 -3.03
N HIS A 256 5.14 -13.53 -2.46
CA HIS A 256 5.29 -13.35 -1.01
C HIS A 256 5.03 -11.90 -0.65
N PHE A 257 4.20 -11.68 0.35
CA PHE A 257 3.82 -10.34 0.74
C PHE A 257 4.77 -9.73 1.78
N ARG A 258 4.89 -8.41 1.76
CA ARG A 258 5.61 -7.61 2.75
C ARG A 258 4.81 -6.37 3.10
N TRP A 259 4.87 -5.98 4.37
CA TRP A 259 4.29 -4.74 4.85
C TRP A 259 5.19 -3.55 4.49
N PHE A 260 4.57 -2.42 4.16
CA PHE A 260 5.24 -1.14 4.02
C PHE A 260 4.27 0.02 4.31
N ASP A 261 4.81 1.22 4.49
CA ASP A 261 4.02 2.46 4.48
C ASP A 261 4.87 3.57 3.83
N ASN A 262 4.27 4.33 2.93
CA ASN A 262 4.86 5.48 2.25
C ASN A 262 4.03 6.76 2.48
N ASN A 263 3.15 6.77 3.49
CA ASN A 263 2.26 7.87 3.88
C ASN A 263 1.23 8.33 2.84
N ASP A 264 1.21 7.74 1.65
CA ASP A 264 0.12 7.87 0.69
C ASP A 264 -1.11 7.07 1.17
N ASP A 265 -2.32 7.30 0.67
CA ASP A 265 -3.50 6.54 1.11
C ASP A 265 -3.95 5.42 0.17
N LEU A 266 -3.42 5.37 -1.06
CA LEU A 266 -3.70 4.30 -2.01
C LEU A 266 -2.90 3.05 -1.67
N VAL A 267 -3.58 1.90 -1.66
CA VAL A 267 -3.03 0.62 -1.24
C VAL A 267 -2.81 -0.27 -2.47
N PRO A 268 -1.57 -0.60 -2.86
CA PRO A 268 -1.34 -1.46 -4.02
C PRO A 268 -1.88 -2.87 -3.80
N CYS A 269 -1.62 -3.44 -2.62
CA CYS A 269 -2.13 -4.73 -2.19
C CYS A 269 -2.61 -4.65 -0.74
N MET A 270 -3.83 -5.13 -0.47
CA MET A 270 -4.37 -5.24 0.89
C MET A 270 -3.97 -6.56 1.55
N SER A 271 -4.18 -6.65 2.87
CA SER A 271 -3.94 -7.88 3.63
C SER A 271 -5.01 -8.95 3.45
N GLY A 272 -6.22 -8.58 3.02
CA GLY A 272 -7.35 -9.48 2.81
C GLY A 272 -8.07 -9.92 4.08
N GLY A 273 -7.43 -9.81 5.25
CA GLY A 273 -8.05 -10.12 6.55
C GLY A 273 -9.20 -9.15 6.88
N LEU A 274 -8.88 -7.85 6.85
CA LEU A 274 -9.78 -6.77 7.26
C LEU A 274 -9.95 -5.76 6.12
N PHE A 275 -11.13 -5.72 5.51
CA PHE A 275 -11.46 -4.74 4.49
C PHE A 275 -12.98 -4.56 4.36
N GLY A 276 -13.37 -3.36 3.96
CA GLY A 276 -14.74 -3.02 3.61
C GLY A 276 -14.89 -2.87 2.09
N ILE A 277 -15.99 -3.36 1.56
CA ILE A 277 -16.38 -3.24 0.15
C ILE A 277 -17.89 -3.01 0.07
N THR A 278 -18.39 -2.25 -0.90
CA THR A 278 -19.84 -2.15 -1.09
C THR A 278 -20.39 -3.49 -1.57
N ARG A 279 -21.60 -3.87 -1.14
CA ARG A 279 -22.22 -5.12 -1.58
C ARG A 279 -22.40 -5.15 -3.10
N GLN A 280 -22.74 -4.01 -3.68
CA GLN A 280 -22.80 -3.83 -5.12
C GLN A 280 -21.44 -4.15 -5.77
N TRP A 281 -20.36 -3.53 -5.29
CA TRP A 281 -19.04 -3.76 -5.87
C TRP A 281 -18.49 -5.16 -5.60
N TRP A 282 -18.84 -5.80 -4.49
CA TRP A 282 -18.50 -7.19 -4.19
C TRP A 282 -18.97 -8.14 -5.31
N HIS A 283 -20.24 -8.02 -5.73
CA HIS A 283 -20.77 -8.82 -6.84
C HIS A 283 -20.28 -8.34 -8.21
N GLU A 284 -20.28 -7.02 -8.48
CA GLU A 284 -19.83 -6.47 -9.77
C GLU A 284 -18.37 -6.80 -10.08
N SER A 285 -17.50 -6.79 -9.06
CA SER A 285 -16.09 -7.12 -9.22
C SER A 285 -15.81 -8.62 -9.25
N GLY A 286 -16.82 -9.47 -9.12
CA GLY A 286 -16.70 -10.93 -9.24
C GLY A 286 -16.21 -11.65 -7.99
N GLU A 287 -16.50 -11.14 -6.79
CA GLU A 287 -16.35 -11.87 -5.51
C GLU A 287 -14.89 -12.34 -5.29
N TYR A 288 -14.66 -13.53 -4.72
CA TYR A 288 -13.37 -14.23 -4.84
C TYR A 288 -13.43 -15.29 -5.95
N ASP A 289 -12.26 -15.69 -6.46
CA ASP A 289 -12.14 -16.87 -7.30
C ASP A 289 -12.53 -18.14 -6.51
N TYR A 290 -13.72 -18.69 -6.80
CA TYR A 290 -14.24 -19.86 -6.09
C TYR A 290 -13.42 -21.15 -6.35
N GLY A 291 -12.58 -21.15 -7.39
CA GLY A 291 -11.63 -22.23 -7.67
C GLY A 291 -10.40 -22.22 -6.75
N MET A 292 -10.18 -21.15 -5.98
CA MET A 292 -9.16 -21.13 -4.95
C MET A 292 -9.61 -21.90 -3.70
N ASN A 293 -8.67 -22.60 -3.06
CA ASN A 293 -8.94 -23.45 -1.89
C ASN A 293 -8.21 -22.93 -0.65
N ALA A 294 -8.77 -23.26 0.52
CA ALA A 294 -8.21 -22.93 1.82
C ALA A 294 -7.88 -21.44 2.00
N TRP A 295 -6.60 -21.08 1.91
CA TRP A 295 -6.03 -19.77 2.22
C TRP A 295 -4.84 -19.49 1.31
N GLY A 296 -4.59 -18.23 0.99
CA GLY A 296 -3.37 -17.76 0.35
C GLY A 296 -3.60 -17.21 -1.04
N ALA A 297 -2.91 -16.09 -1.34
CA ALA A 297 -2.96 -15.32 -2.59
C ALA A 297 -4.30 -14.66 -2.94
N GLU A 298 -5.39 -14.94 -2.22
CA GLU A 298 -6.71 -14.35 -2.47
C GLU A 298 -6.68 -12.82 -2.32
N ASN A 299 -5.91 -12.33 -1.35
CA ASN A 299 -5.74 -10.90 -1.10
C ASN A 299 -4.96 -10.21 -2.23
N ILE A 300 -3.99 -10.90 -2.84
CA ILE A 300 -3.20 -10.42 -3.97
C ILE A 300 -4.07 -10.40 -5.23
N GLU A 301 -4.78 -11.50 -5.51
CA GLU A 301 -5.70 -11.63 -6.64
C GLU A 301 -6.75 -10.52 -6.62
N GLN A 302 -7.45 -10.39 -5.49
CA GLN A 302 -8.51 -9.40 -5.35
C GLN A 302 -7.94 -7.98 -5.48
N SER A 303 -6.76 -7.72 -4.91
CA SER A 303 -6.13 -6.40 -5.02
C SER A 303 -5.83 -6.01 -6.47
N ILE A 304 -5.20 -6.92 -7.22
CA ILE A 304 -4.85 -6.70 -8.62
C ILE A 304 -6.13 -6.52 -9.44
N ARG A 305 -7.10 -7.42 -9.29
CA ARG A 305 -8.39 -7.35 -9.98
C ARG A 305 -9.10 -6.02 -9.73
N ILE A 306 -9.23 -5.58 -8.47
CA ILE A 306 -9.87 -4.30 -8.14
C ILE A 306 -9.22 -3.15 -8.91
N TRP A 307 -7.89 -3.06 -8.88
CA TRP A 307 -7.16 -1.98 -9.55
C TRP A 307 -7.28 -2.03 -11.07
N LEU A 308 -7.19 -3.22 -11.66
CA LEU A 308 -7.27 -3.38 -13.12
C LEU A 308 -8.68 -3.13 -13.63
N CYS A 309 -9.72 -3.49 -12.87
CA CYS A 309 -11.11 -3.46 -13.30
C CYS A 309 -11.86 -2.18 -12.87
N GLY A 310 -11.13 -1.11 -12.55
CA GLY A 310 -11.68 0.24 -12.36
C GLY A 310 -12.10 0.60 -10.93
N GLY A 311 -11.77 -0.23 -9.95
CA GLY A 311 -11.85 0.11 -8.55
C GLY A 311 -10.56 0.74 -8.01
N GLU A 312 -10.54 0.97 -6.71
CA GLU A 312 -9.36 1.45 -5.98
C GLU A 312 -9.36 0.90 -4.57
N ILE A 313 -8.17 0.84 -3.95
CA ILE A 313 -8.02 0.39 -2.57
C ILE A 313 -7.41 1.53 -1.77
N TYR A 314 -8.05 1.88 -0.66
CA TYR A 314 -7.74 3.06 0.13
C TYR A 314 -7.59 2.69 1.60
N VAL A 315 -6.60 3.25 2.29
CA VAL A 315 -6.54 3.15 3.74
C VAL A 315 -7.29 4.29 4.42
N ALA A 316 -8.27 3.94 5.24
CA ALA A 316 -8.85 4.85 6.22
C ALA A 316 -7.94 4.95 7.45
N ARG A 317 -6.97 5.89 7.44
CA ARG A 317 -5.98 6.05 8.53
C ARG A 317 -6.61 6.43 9.88
N ASP A 318 -7.83 6.96 9.87
CA ASP A 318 -8.64 7.28 11.05
C ASP A 318 -9.62 6.16 11.45
N SER A 319 -9.61 5.02 10.74
CA SER A 319 -10.32 3.79 11.14
C SER A 319 -9.32 2.79 11.71
N ARG A 320 -9.57 2.27 12.92
CA ARG A 320 -8.64 1.40 13.63
C ARG A 320 -9.35 0.14 14.11
N VAL A 321 -8.82 -1.02 13.70
CA VAL A 321 -9.34 -2.33 14.10
C VAL A 321 -8.18 -3.20 14.54
N ALA A 322 -8.05 -3.41 15.84
CA ALA A 322 -6.94 -4.15 16.42
C ALA A 322 -7.08 -5.65 16.14
N HIS A 323 -5.97 -6.33 15.85
CA HIS A 323 -5.95 -7.75 15.45
C HIS A 323 -4.98 -8.56 16.31
N VAL A 324 -5.38 -9.79 16.70
CA VAL A 324 -4.49 -10.73 17.37
C VAL A 324 -3.55 -11.39 16.36
N PHE A 325 -2.34 -10.85 16.22
CA PHE A 325 -1.31 -11.43 15.37
C PHE A 325 -0.72 -12.71 15.99
N ARG A 326 -0.71 -13.80 15.22
CA ARG A 326 -0.15 -15.10 15.63
C ARG A 326 1.17 -15.34 14.90
N SER A 327 2.14 -15.94 15.58
CA SER A 327 3.43 -16.29 14.96
C SER A 327 3.36 -17.55 14.07
N LYS A 328 2.31 -18.36 14.24
CA LYS A 328 2.06 -19.59 13.48
C LYS A 328 0.56 -19.80 13.31
N PHE A 329 0.17 -20.46 12.22
CA PHE A 329 -1.21 -20.90 12.04
C PHE A 329 -1.55 -21.99 13.06
N PRO A 330 -2.73 -21.94 13.70
CA PRO A 330 -3.19 -23.00 14.61
C PRO A 330 -3.82 -24.19 13.87
N TYR A 331 -3.76 -24.21 12.54
CA TYR A 331 -4.32 -25.24 11.67
C TYR A 331 -3.33 -25.59 10.55
N SER A 332 -3.53 -26.75 9.93
CA SER A 332 -2.71 -27.18 8.80
C SER A 332 -3.03 -26.35 7.55
N ILE A 333 -1.97 -25.97 6.83
CA ILE A 333 -2.03 -25.35 5.52
C ILE A 333 -1.42 -26.31 4.52
N ASN A 334 -2.18 -26.59 3.46
CA ASN A 334 -1.69 -27.36 2.33
C ASN A 334 -0.93 -26.41 1.39
N ASN A 335 0.40 -26.51 1.35
CA ASN A 335 1.22 -25.65 0.50
C ASN A 335 0.86 -25.82 -0.99
N THR A 336 0.44 -27.00 -1.44
CA THR A 336 0.03 -27.23 -2.83
C THR A 336 -1.17 -26.36 -3.20
N GLU A 337 -2.14 -26.20 -2.30
CA GLU A 337 -3.29 -25.31 -2.51
C GLU A 337 -2.87 -23.84 -2.59
N VAL A 338 -1.94 -23.41 -1.72
CA VAL A 338 -1.38 -22.05 -1.78
C VAL A 338 -0.71 -21.80 -3.14
N TYR A 339 0.07 -22.76 -3.64
CA TYR A 339 0.69 -22.67 -4.96
C TYR A 339 -0.34 -22.61 -6.09
N ILE A 340 -1.38 -23.45 -6.03
CA ILE A 340 -2.47 -23.42 -7.02
C ILE A 340 -3.14 -22.05 -7.01
N ASN A 341 -3.46 -21.47 -5.85
CA ASN A 341 -4.07 -20.14 -5.76
C ASN A 341 -3.16 -19.04 -6.36
N LYS A 342 -1.85 -19.09 -6.09
CA LYS A 342 -0.86 -18.18 -6.72
C LYS A 342 -0.87 -18.32 -8.24
N ILE A 343 -0.87 -19.55 -8.76
CA ILE A 343 -0.86 -19.80 -10.20
C ILE A 343 -2.16 -19.32 -10.85
N ARG A 344 -3.32 -19.58 -10.24
CA ARG A 344 -4.62 -19.04 -10.70
C ARG A 344 -4.59 -17.51 -10.80
N THR A 345 -4.02 -16.85 -9.80
CA THR A 345 -3.82 -15.39 -9.79
C THR A 345 -2.95 -14.93 -10.97
N VAL A 346 -1.83 -15.62 -11.19
CA VAL A 346 -0.86 -15.26 -12.23
C VAL A 346 -1.43 -15.48 -13.63
N GLU A 347 -2.02 -16.63 -13.90
CA GLU A 347 -2.58 -16.93 -15.23
C GLU A 347 -3.79 -16.04 -15.57
N ALA A 348 -4.58 -15.60 -14.58
CA ALA A 348 -5.70 -14.70 -14.83
C ALA A 348 -5.26 -13.24 -15.02
N TRP A 349 -4.30 -12.75 -14.22
CA TRP A 349 -4.09 -11.31 -14.05
C TRP A 349 -2.74 -10.76 -14.47
N PHE A 350 -1.69 -11.57 -14.65
CA PHE A 350 -0.33 -11.04 -14.87
C PHE A 350 0.04 -10.78 -16.34
N ASP A 351 -0.78 -11.22 -17.30
CA ASP A 351 -0.50 -11.07 -18.74
C ASP A 351 0.94 -11.55 -19.07
N ASP A 352 1.71 -10.74 -19.80
CA ASP A 352 3.09 -11.03 -20.19
C ASP A 352 4.08 -11.09 -19.00
N PHE A 353 3.68 -10.61 -17.82
CA PHE A 353 4.51 -10.64 -16.60
C PHE A 353 4.46 -11.99 -15.88
N LYS A 354 3.66 -12.96 -16.32
CA LYS A 354 3.60 -14.29 -15.68
C LYS A 354 4.97 -14.99 -15.61
N ASN A 355 5.83 -14.71 -16.59
CA ASN A 355 7.19 -15.23 -16.62
C ASN A 355 8.03 -14.75 -15.43
N GLN A 356 7.76 -13.58 -14.85
CA GLN A 356 8.45 -13.10 -13.66
C GLN A 356 8.17 -14.02 -12.46
N TYR A 357 6.91 -14.46 -12.30
CA TYR A 357 6.55 -15.41 -11.26
C TYR A 357 7.23 -16.77 -11.45
N TYR A 358 7.12 -17.35 -12.65
CA TYR A 358 7.71 -18.66 -12.90
C TYR A 358 9.25 -18.67 -12.95
N GLN A 359 9.89 -17.50 -13.03
CA GLN A 359 11.33 -17.37 -12.85
C GLN A 359 11.71 -17.23 -11.37
N ALA A 360 10.92 -16.47 -10.61
CA ALA A 360 11.11 -16.33 -9.17
C ALA A 360 10.79 -17.62 -8.40
N ASP A 361 9.84 -18.42 -8.88
CA ASP A 361 9.48 -19.73 -8.34
C ASP A 361 9.29 -20.78 -9.45
N PRO A 362 10.37 -21.38 -9.96
CA PRO A 362 10.30 -22.38 -11.02
C PRO A 362 9.51 -23.63 -10.66
N ALA A 363 9.41 -23.97 -9.36
CA ALA A 363 8.69 -25.16 -8.89
C ALA A 363 7.19 -25.07 -9.20
N ALA A 364 6.63 -23.84 -9.22
CA ALA A 364 5.24 -23.59 -9.56
C ALA A 364 4.83 -24.13 -10.94
N LYS A 365 5.76 -24.21 -11.91
CA LYS A 365 5.46 -24.77 -13.24
C LYS A 365 5.03 -26.23 -13.19
N THR A 366 5.51 -27.00 -12.20
CA THR A 366 5.15 -28.43 -12.08
C THR A 366 3.70 -28.62 -11.65
N LEU A 367 3.08 -27.58 -11.09
CA LEU A 367 1.70 -27.58 -10.59
C LEU A 367 0.70 -26.95 -11.56
N LEU A 368 1.15 -26.43 -12.71
CA LEU A 368 0.27 -25.91 -13.77
C LEU A 368 -0.85 -26.88 -14.17
N PRO A 369 -0.63 -28.21 -14.29
CA PRO A 369 -1.70 -29.15 -14.62
C PRO A 369 -2.81 -29.25 -13.56
N LEU A 370 -2.57 -28.78 -12.33
CA LEU A 370 -3.50 -28.86 -11.19
C LEU A 370 -4.31 -27.58 -10.96
N VAL A 371 -4.10 -26.54 -11.77
CA VAL A 371 -4.70 -25.20 -11.60
C VAL A 371 -6.23 -25.23 -11.72
N GLY A 372 -6.75 -26.19 -12.48
CA GLY A 372 -8.17 -26.27 -12.82
C GLY A 372 -8.59 -25.18 -13.81
N ASP A 373 -9.90 -25.04 -14.01
CA ASP A 373 -10.46 -24.07 -14.95
C ASP A 373 -10.42 -22.64 -14.37
N ILE A 374 -10.02 -21.68 -15.20
CA ILE A 374 -9.98 -20.24 -14.90
C ILE A 374 -10.83 -19.42 -15.89
N SER A 375 -11.62 -20.08 -16.74
CA SER A 375 -12.43 -19.45 -17.80
C SER A 375 -13.32 -18.32 -17.27
N GLU A 376 -13.93 -18.51 -16.10
CA GLU A 376 -14.77 -17.51 -15.44
C GLU A 376 -13.99 -16.22 -15.10
N ARG A 377 -12.75 -16.36 -14.62
CA ARG A 377 -11.89 -15.20 -14.28
C ARG A 377 -11.44 -14.45 -15.53
N LEU A 378 -11.12 -15.17 -16.60
CA LEU A 378 -10.76 -14.58 -17.89
C LEU A 378 -11.97 -13.87 -18.56
N ALA A 379 -13.16 -14.47 -18.44
CA ALA A 379 -14.40 -13.87 -18.91
C ALA A 379 -14.72 -12.59 -18.15
N LEU A 380 -14.60 -12.60 -16.82
CA LEU A 380 -14.76 -11.41 -15.97
C LEU A 380 -13.79 -10.29 -16.37
N LYS A 381 -12.50 -10.62 -16.54
CA LYS A 381 -11.47 -9.67 -16.99
C LYS A 381 -11.85 -8.98 -18.30
N THR A 382 -12.40 -9.75 -19.24
CA THR A 382 -12.85 -9.26 -20.56
C THR A 382 -14.12 -8.41 -20.44
N GLN A 383 -15.12 -8.91 -19.72
CA GLN A 383 -16.42 -8.25 -19.54
C GLN A 383 -16.29 -6.88 -18.86
N MET A 384 -15.43 -6.78 -17.86
CA MET A 384 -15.18 -5.52 -17.13
C MET A 384 -14.19 -4.60 -17.85
N GLN A 385 -13.67 -5.00 -19.01
CA GLN A 385 -12.66 -4.26 -19.78
C GLN A 385 -11.46 -3.85 -18.91
N CYS A 386 -10.96 -4.81 -18.11
CA CYS A 386 -9.90 -4.53 -17.17
C CYS A 386 -8.61 -4.13 -17.90
N LYS A 387 -7.84 -3.25 -17.27
CA LYS A 387 -6.54 -2.79 -17.78
C LYS A 387 -5.53 -3.95 -17.82
N PRO A 388 -4.52 -3.91 -18.70
CA PRO A 388 -3.42 -4.87 -18.67
C PRO A 388 -2.58 -4.72 -17.40
N PHE A 389 -1.91 -5.79 -16.98
CA PHE A 389 -1.07 -5.79 -15.79
C PHE A 389 0.08 -4.78 -15.85
N SER A 390 0.58 -4.45 -17.05
CA SER A 390 1.56 -3.39 -17.26
C SER A 390 1.11 -2.05 -16.67
N TRP A 391 -0.19 -1.74 -16.70
CA TRP A 391 -0.73 -0.54 -16.09
C TRP A 391 -0.64 -0.57 -14.56
N TYR A 392 -0.84 -1.74 -13.93
CA TYR A 392 -0.70 -1.89 -12.47
C TYR A 392 0.76 -1.68 -12.05
N ILE A 393 1.69 -2.26 -12.80
CA ILE A 393 3.14 -2.08 -12.62
C ILE A 393 3.52 -0.61 -12.73
N GLU A 394 3.04 0.09 -13.76
CA GLU A 394 3.32 1.52 -13.95
C GLU A 394 2.70 2.38 -12.84
N LYS A 395 1.44 2.11 -12.47
CA LYS A 395 0.74 2.85 -11.41
C LYS A 395 1.46 2.80 -10.07
N PHE A 396 2.09 1.66 -9.76
CA PHE A 396 2.81 1.45 -8.50
C PHE A 396 4.33 1.35 -8.70
N LYS A 397 4.84 1.92 -9.78
CA LYS A 397 6.25 1.82 -10.19
C LYS A 397 7.21 2.16 -9.06
N ASP A 398 6.97 3.27 -8.36
CA ASP A 398 7.82 3.69 -7.24
C ASP A 398 7.90 2.65 -6.12
N VAL A 399 6.78 1.97 -5.84
CA VAL A 399 6.74 0.88 -4.83
C VAL A 399 7.59 -0.29 -5.32
N PHE A 400 7.40 -0.73 -6.56
CA PHE A 400 8.16 -1.84 -7.13
C PHE A 400 9.66 -1.54 -7.30
N VAL A 401 10.02 -0.30 -7.70
CA VAL A 401 11.42 0.17 -7.81
C VAL A 401 12.06 0.24 -6.43
N SER A 402 11.38 0.82 -5.42
CA SER A 402 11.91 0.91 -4.05
C SER A 402 12.18 -0.45 -3.40
N LYS A 403 11.55 -1.51 -3.91
CA LYS A 403 11.73 -2.90 -3.46
C LYS A 403 12.58 -3.73 -4.41
N ASN A 404 13.27 -3.08 -5.36
CA ASN A 404 14.18 -3.71 -6.32
C ASN A 404 13.52 -4.85 -7.14
N MET A 405 12.21 -4.72 -7.37
CA MET A 405 11.45 -5.64 -8.21
C MET A 405 11.39 -5.20 -9.66
N LEU A 406 11.36 -3.88 -9.88
CA LEU A 406 11.61 -3.27 -11.16
C LEU A 406 12.99 -2.63 -11.08
N PRO A 407 14.00 -3.18 -11.76
CA PRO A 407 15.31 -2.55 -11.78
C PRO A 407 15.17 -1.17 -12.45
N PRO A 408 15.64 -0.08 -11.82
CA PRO A 408 15.55 1.27 -12.42
C PRO A 408 16.37 1.36 -13.72
N GLN A 409 17.37 0.48 -13.86
CA GLN A 409 18.20 0.34 -15.03
C GLN A 409 18.56 -1.13 -15.24
N MET A 410 18.43 -1.63 -16.46
CA MET A 410 19.04 -2.90 -16.87
C MET A 410 20.19 -2.62 -17.81
N PHE A 411 21.28 -3.37 -17.63
CA PHE A 411 22.47 -3.26 -18.45
C PHE A 411 23.18 -4.61 -18.55
N LEU A 412 23.98 -4.75 -19.58
CA LEU A 412 25.05 -5.74 -19.67
C LEU A 412 26.32 -5.13 -19.07
N ILE A 413 27.20 -5.97 -18.52
CA ILE A 413 28.54 -5.55 -18.08
C ILE A 413 29.48 -6.04 -19.17
N ARG A 414 29.98 -5.13 -20.01
CA ARG A 414 30.91 -5.44 -21.10
C ARG A 414 32.33 -5.11 -20.67
N ASP A 415 33.27 -6.03 -20.86
CA ASP A 415 34.69 -5.71 -20.81
C ASP A 415 35.08 -5.00 -22.11
N ALA A 416 35.50 -3.73 -22.03
CA ALA A 416 35.89 -2.96 -23.21
C ALA A 416 37.14 -3.51 -23.91
N SER A 417 37.97 -4.31 -23.23
CA SER A 417 39.16 -4.92 -23.83
C SER A 417 38.82 -6.13 -24.69
N THR A 418 38.00 -7.05 -24.18
CA THR A 418 37.63 -8.29 -24.89
C THR A 418 36.40 -8.13 -25.77
N GLN A 419 35.60 -7.08 -25.54
CA GLN A 419 34.27 -6.86 -26.12
C GLN A 419 33.26 -7.97 -25.76
N LEU A 420 33.55 -8.78 -24.75
CA LEU A 420 32.66 -9.79 -24.21
C LEU A 420 31.86 -9.24 -23.02
N CYS A 421 30.72 -9.87 -22.74
CA CYS A 421 29.84 -9.51 -21.66
C CYS A 421 29.87 -10.58 -20.57
N VAL A 422 29.85 -10.11 -19.31
CA VAL A 422 29.74 -10.95 -18.13
C VAL A 422 28.38 -11.66 -18.13
N ALA A 423 28.41 -12.98 -18.14
CA ALA A 423 27.27 -13.87 -18.13
C ALA A 423 27.32 -14.81 -16.92
N ALA A 424 26.15 -15.21 -16.43
CA ALA A 424 26.01 -16.29 -15.46
C ALA A 424 25.48 -17.56 -16.13
N SER A 425 26.16 -18.69 -15.89
CA SER A 425 25.70 -20.01 -16.33
C SER A 425 24.47 -20.50 -15.54
N ALA A 426 23.89 -21.62 -15.95
CA ALA A 426 22.81 -22.27 -15.22
C ALA A 426 23.26 -22.76 -13.83
N GLU A 427 24.53 -23.16 -13.72
CA GLU A 427 25.21 -23.53 -12.47
C GLU A 427 25.71 -22.31 -11.67
N GLU A 428 25.35 -21.09 -12.10
CA GLU A 428 25.67 -19.82 -11.44
C GLU A 428 27.16 -19.47 -11.38
N SER A 429 27.97 -20.13 -12.22
CA SER A 429 29.34 -19.71 -12.49
C SER A 429 29.35 -18.48 -13.41
N LEU A 430 30.31 -17.58 -13.19
CA LEU A 430 30.44 -16.36 -13.99
C LEU A 430 31.54 -16.51 -15.03
N ALA A 431 31.23 -16.13 -16.26
CA ALA A 431 32.17 -16.14 -17.38
C ALA A 431 31.84 -15.04 -18.38
N GLU A 432 32.79 -14.69 -19.22
CA GLU A 432 32.58 -13.77 -20.33
C GLU A 432 32.14 -14.52 -21.59
N SER A 433 31.18 -13.95 -22.32
CA SER A 433 30.65 -14.50 -23.56
C SER A 433 30.21 -13.39 -24.50
N SER A 434 29.95 -13.70 -25.78
CA SER A 434 29.49 -12.71 -26.75
C SER A 434 28.27 -11.96 -26.24
N CYS A 435 28.31 -10.63 -26.30
CA CYS A 435 27.23 -9.78 -25.81
C CYS A 435 25.92 -10.01 -26.60
N ASP A 436 24.84 -10.29 -25.87
CA ASP A 436 23.49 -10.47 -26.39
C ASP A 436 22.48 -9.77 -25.47
N GLU A 437 21.90 -8.66 -25.93
CA GLU A 437 20.92 -7.88 -25.17
C GLU A 437 19.63 -8.67 -24.84
N GLU A 438 19.30 -9.68 -25.64
CA GLU A 438 18.14 -10.54 -25.41
C GLU A 438 18.45 -11.62 -24.36
N SER A 439 19.73 -11.90 -24.10
CA SER A 439 20.15 -12.93 -23.17
C SER A 439 19.89 -12.56 -21.72
N LYS A 440 19.06 -13.38 -21.05
CA LYS A 440 18.75 -13.23 -19.62
C LYS A 440 19.95 -13.51 -18.71
N SER A 441 20.94 -14.28 -19.17
CA SER A 441 22.14 -14.61 -18.39
C SER A 441 23.15 -13.47 -18.32
N GLN A 442 22.98 -12.43 -19.15
CA GLN A 442 23.89 -11.28 -19.23
C GLN A 442 23.25 -10.00 -18.65
N ARG A 443 22.02 -10.08 -18.12
CA ARG A 443 21.29 -8.92 -17.62
C ARG A 443 21.59 -8.66 -16.15
N TRP A 444 22.03 -7.45 -15.87
CA TRP A 444 22.40 -6.98 -14.53
C TRP A 444 21.61 -5.72 -14.18
N THR A 445 21.41 -5.50 -12.88
CA THR A 445 20.89 -4.25 -12.33
C THR A 445 21.72 -3.82 -11.13
N VAL A 446 21.70 -2.51 -10.85
CA VAL A 446 22.16 -2.00 -9.57
C VAL A 446 21.05 -2.19 -8.54
N LEU A 447 21.39 -2.72 -7.37
CA LEU A 447 20.59 -2.60 -6.16
C LEU A 447 21.05 -1.37 -5.39
N MET A 448 20.09 -0.50 -5.06
CA MET A 448 20.32 0.61 -4.13
C MET A 448 19.53 0.32 -2.86
N ASP A 449 20.24 0.29 -1.73
CA ASP A 449 19.66 0.53 -0.40
C ASP A 449 20.29 1.82 0.13
N HIS A 450 19.65 2.52 1.07
CA HIS A 450 19.91 3.88 1.53
C HIS A 450 21.37 4.21 1.91
N GLN A 451 22.29 3.22 1.96
CA GLN A 451 23.73 3.38 2.17
C GLN A 451 24.63 2.47 1.30
N HIS A 452 24.10 1.51 0.53
CA HIS A 452 24.91 0.47 -0.14
C HIS A 452 24.48 0.23 -1.59
N GLN A 453 25.48 0.04 -2.46
CA GLN A 453 25.32 -0.29 -3.88
C GLN A 453 25.75 -1.74 -4.11
N GLY A 454 24.89 -2.55 -4.71
CA GLY A 454 25.20 -3.92 -5.13
C GLY A 454 24.86 -4.15 -6.60
N ILE A 455 25.38 -5.23 -7.19
CA ILE A 455 25.05 -5.67 -8.54
C ILE A 455 24.27 -6.99 -8.45
N LYS A 456 23.04 -7.00 -9.00
CA LYS A 456 22.16 -8.17 -9.03
C LYS A 456 22.05 -8.71 -10.44
N HIS A 457 22.19 -10.03 -10.57
CA HIS A 457 21.90 -10.78 -11.78
C HIS A 457 20.39 -10.96 -11.93
N MET A 458 19.85 -10.58 -13.10
CA MET A 458 18.40 -10.62 -13.34
C MET A 458 17.89 -12.04 -13.58
N GLY A 459 18.67 -12.91 -14.21
CA GLY A 459 18.25 -14.28 -14.54
C GLY A 459 18.04 -15.17 -13.31
N SER A 460 18.93 -15.09 -12.32
CA SER A 460 18.88 -15.90 -11.08
C SER A 460 18.37 -15.12 -9.86
N SER A 461 18.13 -13.81 -10.00
CA SER A 461 17.78 -12.91 -8.89
C SER A 461 18.79 -12.90 -7.72
N LYS A 462 20.03 -13.35 -7.96
CA LYS A 462 21.13 -13.37 -6.98
C LYS A 462 22.08 -12.19 -7.19
N CYS A 463 22.84 -11.88 -6.15
CA CYS A 463 23.78 -10.78 -6.10
C CYS A 463 25.21 -11.26 -6.31
N LEU A 464 26.00 -10.41 -6.97
CA LEU A 464 27.44 -10.60 -7.06
C LEU A 464 28.03 -10.59 -5.64
N ASN A 465 28.78 -11.63 -5.29
CA ASN A 465 29.33 -11.83 -3.96
C ASN A 465 30.79 -12.26 -4.01
N GLU A 466 31.61 -11.63 -3.17
CA GLU A 466 32.99 -12.05 -2.94
C GLU A 466 33.05 -13.26 -1.98
N ALA A 467 33.65 -14.36 -2.43
CA ALA A 467 33.90 -15.57 -1.64
C ALA A 467 35.38 -15.94 -1.74
N GLY A 468 36.21 -15.38 -0.85
CA GLY A 468 37.66 -15.56 -0.92
C GLY A 468 38.23 -14.85 -2.16
N SER A 469 38.92 -15.60 -3.03
CA SER A 469 39.46 -15.08 -4.30
C SER A 469 38.49 -15.20 -5.48
N GLN A 470 37.27 -15.71 -5.28
CA GLN A 470 36.32 -15.93 -6.37
C GLN A 470 35.10 -15.02 -6.25
N VAL A 471 34.53 -14.66 -7.41
CA VAL A 471 33.20 -14.04 -7.49
C VAL A 471 32.16 -15.13 -7.69
N THR A 472 31.11 -15.08 -6.88
CA THR A 472 29.98 -16.03 -6.92
C THR A 472 28.66 -15.27 -6.93
N LEU A 473 27.58 -15.96 -7.29
CA LEU A 473 26.23 -15.45 -7.09
C LEU A 473 25.65 -16.02 -5.80
N GLN A 474 25.17 -15.15 -4.93
CA GLN A 474 24.51 -15.54 -3.68
C GLN A 474 23.17 -14.81 -3.50
N MET A 475 22.33 -15.31 -2.60
CA MET A 475 21.09 -14.62 -2.24
C MET A 475 21.39 -13.18 -1.83
N CYS A 476 20.65 -12.24 -2.41
CA CYS A 476 20.83 -10.82 -2.12
C CYS A 476 20.46 -10.53 -0.66
N VAL A 477 21.44 -10.08 0.12
CA VAL A 477 21.28 -9.74 1.54
C VAL A 477 21.72 -8.29 1.73
N PRO A 478 20.83 -7.40 2.23
CA PRO A 478 21.20 -6.03 2.57
C PRO A 478 22.41 -6.00 3.51
N GLU A 479 23.35 -5.10 3.23
CA GLU A 479 24.58 -4.90 4.05
C GLU A 479 25.49 -6.14 4.15
N ALA A 480 25.28 -7.17 3.33
CA ALA A 480 26.20 -8.30 3.28
C ALA A 480 27.59 -7.83 2.86
N VAL A 481 28.58 -8.16 3.70
CA VAL A 481 29.96 -7.70 3.57
C VAL A 481 30.49 -7.94 2.15
N GLY A 482 30.17 -9.07 1.52
CA GLY A 482 30.65 -9.47 0.19
C GLY A 482 29.89 -8.93 -1.03
N GLN A 483 28.76 -8.22 -0.85
CA GLN A 483 27.84 -7.88 -1.95
C GLN A 483 27.86 -6.42 -2.42
N GLY A 484 28.72 -5.59 -1.81
CA GLY A 484 28.85 -4.14 -2.10
C GLY A 484 29.58 -3.80 -3.40
N TRP A 485 29.20 -4.44 -4.51
CA TRP A 485 29.82 -4.23 -5.83
C TRP A 485 29.19 -3.06 -6.58
N ALA A 486 30.03 -2.28 -7.28
CA ALA A 486 29.59 -1.19 -8.13
C ALA A 486 30.51 -1.03 -9.34
N LEU A 487 29.95 -0.66 -10.49
CA LEU A 487 30.73 -0.21 -11.64
C LEU A 487 31.13 1.25 -11.44
N ARG A 488 32.42 1.53 -11.27
CA ARG A 488 32.95 2.89 -11.05
C ARG A 488 34.27 3.08 -11.78
N ASN A 489 34.36 4.14 -12.58
CA ASN A 489 35.56 4.50 -13.36
C ASN A 489 36.08 3.34 -14.24
N GLY A 490 35.18 2.56 -14.82
CA GLY A 490 35.56 1.40 -15.62
C GLY A 490 35.81 0.11 -14.82
N TYR A 491 35.62 0.10 -13.51
CA TYR A 491 35.90 -1.11 -12.71
C TYR A 491 34.65 -1.59 -11.99
N VAL A 492 34.31 -2.87 -12.17
CA VAL A 492 33.36 -3.54 -11.26
C VAL A 492 34.12 -3.82 -9.97
N ARG A 493 33.87 -3.02 -8.95
CA ARG A 493 34.68 -3.00 -7.73
C ARG A 493 33.88 -3.01 -6.44
N ARG A 494 34.49 -3.57 -5.40
CA ARG A 494 34.04 -3.57 -4.00
C ARG A 494 35.25 -3.22 -3.13
N GLY A 495 35.23 -2.06 -2.48
CA GLY A 495 36.38 -1.62 -1.68
C GLY A 495 37.67 -1.54 -2.52
N SER A 496 38.68 -2.34 -2.16
CA SER A 496 39.93 -2.54 -2.89
C SER A 496 39.91 -3.73 -3.85
N SER A 497 38.82 -4.50 -3.91
CA SER A 497 38.67 -5.65 -4.81
C SER A 497 38.02 -5.23 -6.13
N CYS A 498 38.57 -5.70 -7.25
CA CYS A 498 38.10 -5.46 -8.62
C CYS A 498 37.90 -6.80 -9.34
N LEU A 499 36.83 -6.88 -10.15
CA LEU A 499 36.62 -7.96 -11.10
C LEU A 499 37.64 -7.83 -12.23
N GLU A 500 38.18 -8.96 -12.70
CA GLU A 500 39.06 -9.02 -13.87
C GLU A 500 38.70 -10.25 -14.73
N GLY A 501 38.55 -10.03 -16.03
CA GLY A 501 38.42 -11.12 -17.01
C GLY A 501 39.78 -11.73 -17.33
N LYS A 502 39.85 -13.06 -17.40
CA LYS A 502 41.00 -13.78 -17.95
C LYS A 502 40.81 -13.99 -19.45
N ASP A 503 41.92 -14.16 -20.18
CA ASP A 503 41.91 -14.52 -21.60
C ASP A 503 41.13 -15.83 -21.90
N THR A 504 40.86 -16.65 -20.88
CA THR A 504 40.05 -17.89 -20.95
C THR A 504 38.55 -17.67 -20.81
N GLY A 505 38.09 -16.44 -20.55
CA GLY A 505 36.69 -16.09 -20.29
C GLY A 505 36.26 -16.31 -18.83
N GLU A 506 37.14 -16.77 -17.94
CA GLU A 506 36.84 -16.84 -16.50
C GLU A 506 37.01 -15.47 -15.83
N LEU A 507 36.25 -15.22 -14.76
CA LEU A 507 36.37 -14.01 -13.94
C LEU A 507 37.11 -14.29 -12.62
N ASP A 508 38.00 -13.38 -12.22
CA ASP A 508 38.77 -13.45 -10.97
C ASP A 508 38.61 -12.15 -10.15
N ILE A 509 39.00 -12.20 -8.86
CA ILE A 509 39.10 -11.00 -8.01
C ILE A 509 40.56 -10.62 -7.84
N LYS A 510 40.89 -9.35 -8.13
CA LYS A 510 42.20 -8.76 -7.84
C LYS A 510 42.10 -7.49 -7.01
N SER A 511 43.22 -7.06 -6.45
CA SER A 511 43.33 -5.73 -5.88
C SER A 511 43.26 -4.68 -6.99
N CYS A 512 42.35 -3.73 -6.88
CA CYS A 512 42.25 -2.58 -7.76
C CYS A 512 43.57 -1.80 -7.77
N GLY A 513 44.07 -1.44 -8.96
CA GLY A 513 45.27 -0.63 -9.15
C GLY A 513 46.59 -1.38 -8.96
N GLY A 514 46.57 -2.72 -8.94
CA GLY A 514 47.80 -3.52 -8.91
C GLY A 514 48.62 -3.36 -10.20
N PHE A 515 49.95 -3.37 -10.09
CA PHE A 515 50.89 -3.26 -11.23
C PHE A 515 50.68 -4.32 -12.33
N LEU A 516 50.06 -5.45 -11.98
CA LEU A 516 49.74 -6.57 -12.87
C LEU A 516 48.30 -6.58 -13.38
N GLN A 517 47.46 -5.62 -12.99
CA GLN A 517 46.07 -5.57 -13.44
C GLN A 517 46.06 -5.26 -14.94
N ARG A 518 45.57 -6.20 -15.76
CA ARG A 518 45.27 -5.91 -17.16
C ARG A 518 44.05 -5.01 -17.14
N THR A 519 44.21 -3.76 -17.54
CA THR A 519 43.11 -2.81 -17.61
C THR A 519 42.12 -3.26 -18.68
N GLY A 520 40.95 -3.71 -18.28
CA GLY A 520 39.73 -3.64 -19.08
C GLY A 520 38.77 -2.73 -18.36
N PRO A 521 38.47 -1.51 -18.87
CA PRO A 521 37.38 -0.75 -18.31
C PRO A 521 36.10 -1.50 -18.66
N PHE A 522 35.48 -2.14 -17.67
CA PHE A 522 34.10 -2.57 -17.76
C PHE A 522 33.22 -1.36 -18.00
N GLU A 523 32.24 -1.50 -18.87
CA GLU A 523 31.25 -0.46 -19.12
C GLU A 523 29.86 -1.05 -19.06
N TYR A 524 28.89 -0.16 -18.81
CA TYR A 524 27.51 -0.52 -19.02
C TYR A 524 27.23 -0.57 -20.52
N PHE A 525 26.67 -1.69 -20.97
CA PHE A 525 26.34 -1.94 -22.37
C PHE A 525 24.85 -2.27 -22.53
N GLY A 526 24.25 -1.95 -23.68
CA GLY A 526 22.84 -2.28 -23.96
C GLY A 526 21.84 -1.65 -22.97
N HIS A 527 22.09 -0.41 -22.53
CA HIS A 527 21.26 0.29 -21.54
C HIS A 527 19.80 0.36 -21.97
N ARG A 528 18.92 -0.34 -21.25
CA ARG A 528 17.47 -0.15 -21.34
C ARG A 528 16.97 0.42 -20.01
N PHE A 529 16.51 1.67 -20.03
CA PHE A 529 15.61 2.15 -18.99
C PHE A 529 14.29 1.40 -19.18
N ILE A 530 13.80 0.73 -18.13
CA ILE A 530 12.42 0.25 -18.15
C ILE A 530 11.55 1.49 -17.92
N THR A 531 11.20 2.17 -19.02
CA THR A 531 10.12 3.15 -19.03
C THR A 531 8.81 2.43 -18.79
#